data_AF-A0A958QH86-F1
#
_entry.id   AF-A0A958QH86-F1
#
_cell.length_a   1.000
_cell.length_b   1.000
_cell.length_c   1.000
_cell.angle_alpha   90.00
_cell.angle_beta   90.00
_cell.angle_gamma   90.00
#
_symmetry.space_group_name_H-M   'P 1'
#
loop_
_entity.id
_entity.type
_entity.pdbx_description
1 polymer ?
#
loop_
_entity_poly.entity_id
_entity_poly.type
_entity_poly.pdbx_seq_one_letter_code
_entity_poly.pdbx_strand_id
1 'polypeptide(L)'
;MNLPCRVVVKETLESRYAPGSKPQSWDDRRPGVEKVRTTDGEELSLMCSGAQSSPSGGWELLLTEKTPTGDYCWTLYGIHP
;
A
#
# COMPACT_ATOMS: atom_id res chain seq x y z
N MET A 1 13.65 8.83 -4.27
CA MET A 1 13.20 7.75 -5.16
C MET A 1 12.62 8.37 -6.43
N ASN A 2 13.05 7.92 -7.61
CA ASN A 2 12.51 8.40 -8.90
C ASN A 2 11.29 7.55 -9.28
N LEU A 3 10.26 8.17 -9.87
CA LEU A 3 9.01 7.50 -10.28
C LEU A 3 8.93 7.41 -11.81
N PRO A 4 8.27 6.36 -12.38
CA PRO A 4 7.72 5.22 -11.66
C PRO A 4 8.80 4.25 -11.17
N CYS A 5 8.55 3.54 -10.08
CA CYS A 5 9.46 2.53 -9.54
C CYS A 5 8.73 1.36 -8.89
N ARG A 6 9.43 0.24 -8.74
CA ARG A 6 8.92 -0.98 -8.08
C ARG A 6 9.50 -1.09 -6.68
N VAL A 7 8.68 -1.51 -5.73
CA VAL A 7 9.07 -1.81 -4.35
C VAL A 7 8.40 -3.10 -3.89
N VAL A 8 9.05 -3.86 -3.01
CA VAL A 8 8.44 -5.04 -2.37
C VAL A 8 8.11 -4.71 -0.92
N VAL A 9 6.86 -4.94 -0.53
CA VAL A 9 6.37 -4.74 0.83
C VAL A 9 6.89 -5.87 1.71
N LYS A 10 7.52 -5.52 2.83
CA LYS A 10 7.87 -6.46 3.89
C LYS A 10 6.70 -6.65 4.85
N GLU A 11 6.13 -5.54 5.33
CA GLU A 11 5.02 -5.55 6.30
C GLU A 11 4.21 -4.25 6.23
N THR A 12 2.97 -4.31 6.71
CA THR A 12 2.10 -3.14 6.87
C THR A 12 2.15 -2.69 8.33
N LEU A 13 2.63 -1.48 8.55
CA LEU A 13 2.84 -0.87 9.86
C LEU A 13 1.56 -0.23 10.40
N GLU A 14 0.85 0.50 9.53
CA GLU A 14 -0.42 1.16 9.86
C GLU A 14 -1.41 0.91 8.73
N SER A 15 -2.65 0.59 9.08
CA SER A 15 -3.73 0.36 8.13
C SER A 15 -4.84 1.38 8.30
N ARG A 16 -5.52 1.69 7.20
CA ARG A 16 -6.75 2.52 7.20
C ARG A 16 -7.93 1.87 7.92
N TYR A 17 -7.81 0.60 8.29
CA TYR A 17 -8.76 -0.15 9.10
C TYR A 17 -8.20 -0.36 10.51
N ALA A 18 -9.09 -0.37 11.50
CA ALA A 18 -8.69 -0.73 12.85
C ALA A 18 -8.24 -2.21 12.90
N PRO A 19 -7.42 -2.61 13.89
CA PRO A 19 -7.03 -4.00 14.06
C PRO A 19 -8.26 -4.92 14.09
N GLY A 20 -8.25 -5.95 13.24
CA GLY A 20 -9.36 -6.92 13.14
C GLY A 20 -10.60 -6.46 12.35
N SER A 21 -10.63 -5.24 11.83
CA SER A 21 -11.78 -4.71 11.08
C SER A 21 -11.55 -4.55 9.57
N LYS A 22 -10.59 -5.30 9.01
CA LYS A 22 -10.41 -5.34 7.55
C LYS A 22 -11.67 -5.94 6.91
N PRO A 23 -12.31 -5.24 5.95
CA PRO A 23 -13.53 -5.72 5.35
C PRO A 23 -13.27 -6.95 4.48
N GLN A 24 -14.18 -7.91 4.53
CA GLN A 24 -14.18 -9.07 3.62
C GLN A 24 -14.88 -8.74 2.29
N SER A 25 -15.91 -7.87 2.33
CA SER A 25 -16.57 -7.38 1.14
C SER A 25 -15.72 -6.33 0.43
N TRP A 26 -15.86 -6.25 -0.90
CA TRP A 26 -15.31 -5.16 -1.69
C TRP A 26 -16.07 -3.84 -1.46
N ASP A 27 -17.38 -3.91 -1.20
CA ASP A 27 -18.25 -2.74 -1.04
C ASP A 27 -17.97 -1.97 0.27
N ASP A 28 -17.47 -2.68 1.29
CA ASP A 28 -17.12 -2.08 2.58
C ASP A 28 -15.72 -1.45 2.57
N ARG A 29 -15.02 -1.51 1.43
CA ARG A 29 -13.70 -0.91 1.32
C ARG A 29 -13.82 0.60 1.18
N ARG A 30 -12.98 1.32 1.93
CA ARG A 30 -12.93 2.77 1.93
C ARG A 30 -11.54 3.24 1.54
N PRO A 31 -11.41 4.43 0.93
CA PRO A 31 -10.11 5.02 0.68
C PRO A 31 -9.40 5.37 1.99
N GLY A 32 -8.09 5.53 1.93
CA GLY A 32 -7.27 5.93 3.07
C GLY A 32 -5.79 5.66 2.84
N VAL A 33 -4.98 5.99 3.83
CA VAL A 33 -3.53 5.81 3.78
C VAL A 33 -3.14 4.56 4.57
N GLU A 34 -2.20 3.79 4.03
CA GLU A 34 -1.52 2.71 4.75
C GLU A 34 -0.04 3.00 4.82
N LYS A 35 0.59 2.74 5.97
CA LYS A 35 2.05 2.79 6.08
C LYS A 35 2.61 1.40 5.98
N VAL A 36 3.61 1.23 5.13
CA VAL A 36 4.30 -0.03 4.92
C VAL A 36 5.80 0.14 5.12
N ARG A 37 6.47 -0.95 5.46
CA ARG A 37 7.91 -1.08 5.36
C ARG A 37 8.26 -1.93 4.15
N THR A 38 9.22 -1.50 3.33
CA THR A 38 9.72 -2.26 2.19
C THR A 38 10.78 -3.28 2.62
N THR A 39 11.11 -4.23 1.75
CA THR A 39 12.21 -5.19 2.00
C THR A 39 13.58 -4.51 2.09
N ASP A 40 13.72 -3.33 1.49
CA ASP A 40 14.93 -2.50 1.55
C ASP A 40 15.00 -1.66 2.84
N GLY A 41 13.97 -1.74 3.69
CA GLY A 41 13.92 -1.07 4.99
C GLY A 41 13.32 0.33 4.99
N GLU A 42 12.84 0.82 3.84
CA GLU A 42 12.19 2.12 3.73
C GLU A 42 10.75 2.08 4.24
N GLU A 43 10.28 3.16 4.88
CA GLU A 43 8.88 3.32 5.27
C GLU A 43 8.17 4.24 4.29
N LEU A 44 7.04 3.77 3.75
CA LEU A 44 6.27 4.47 2.73
C LEU A 44 4.82 4.63 3.16
N SER A 45 4.25 5.82 2.92
CA SER A 45 2.81 6.05 3.00
C SER A 45 2.18 5.81 1.63
N LEU A 46 1.14 4.98 1.58
CA LEU A 46 0.47 4.54 0.36
C LEU A 46 -0.98 5.02 0.34
N MET A 47 -1.35 5.79 -0.68
CA MET A 47 -2.73 6.20 -0.92
C MET A 47 -3.51 5.02 -1.51
N CYS A 48 -4.56 4.58 -0.83
CA CYS A 48 -5.42 3.48 -1.28
C CYS A 48 -6.79 4.02 -1.73
N SER A 49 -7.21 3.71 -2.96
CA SER A 49 -8.41 4.29 -3.59
C SER A 49 -9.75 3.64 -3.20
N GLY A 50 -9.80 2.81 -2.15
CA GLY A 50 -10.99 2.03 -1.77
C GLY A 50 -11.21 0.79 -2.64
N ALA A 51 -10.95 0.88 -3.95
CA ALA A 51 -10.92 -0.26 -4.87
C ALA A 51 -9.67 -1.15 -4.71
N GLN A 52 -8.86 -0.95 -3.68
CA GLN A 52 -7.62 -1.69 -3.45
C GLN A 52 -7.71 -2.47 -2.15
N SER A 53 -7.24 -3.72 -2.17
CA SER A 53 -6.95 -4.46 -0.95
C SER A 53 -5.83 -3.78 -0.17
N SER A 54 -5.78 -3.97 1.16
CA SER A 54 -4.64 -3.51 1.95
C SER A 54 -3.36 -4.21 1.49
N PRO A 55 -2.26 -3.46 1.26
CA PRO A 55 -0.96 -4.05 0.96
C PRO A 55 -0.56 -5.02 2.06
N SER A 56 0.18 -6.07 1.68
CA SER A 56 0.61 -7.14 2.56
C SER A 56 2.04 -7.54 2.22
N GLY A 57 2.73 -8.19 3.18
CA GLY A 57 4.08 -8.69 2.95
C GLY A 57 4.18 -9.57 1.69
N GLY A 58 5.28 -9.43 0.96
CA GLY A 58 5.51 -10.10 -0.33
C GLY A 58 4.91 -9.37 -1.53
N TRP A 59 4.06 -8.35 -1.34
CA TRP A 59 3.47 -7.64 -2.47
C TRP A 59 4.49 -6.74 -3.14
N GLU A 60 4.61 -6.86 -4.46
CA GLU A 60 5.35 -5.93 -5.28
C GLU A 60 4.42 -4.85 -5.82
N LEU A 61 4.75 -3.60 -5.54
CA LEU A 61 3.96 -2.44 -5.91
C LEU A 61 4.71 -1.63 -6.96
N LEU A 62 4.00 -1.13 -7.97
CA LEU A 62 4.49 -0.09 -8.86
C LEU A 62 4.00 1.26 -8.33
N LEU A 63 4.92 2.08 -7.84
CA LEU A 63 4.65 3.47 -7.43
C LEU A 63 4.72 4.36 -8.66
N THR A 64 3.68 5.14 -8.92
CA THR A 64 3.55 5.90 -10.18
C THR A 64 3.67 7.40 -9.98
N GLU A 65 3.15 7.91 -8.87
CA GLU A 65 3.12 9.33 -8.54
C GLU A 65 3.07 9.53 -7.02
N LYS A 66 3.23 10.78 -6.60
CA LYS A 66 3.16 11.19 -5.20
C LYS A 66 2.07 12.25 -5.07
N THR A 67 1.16 12.07 -4.13
CA THR A 67 0.12 13.05 -3.82
C THR A 67 0.75 14.33 -3.24
N PRO A 68 0.03 15.47 -3.23
CA PRO A 68 0.50 16.68 -2.56
C PRO A 68 0.80 16.51 -1.07
N THR A 69 0.18 15.52 -0.41
CA THR A 69 0.41 15.15 1.00
C THR A 69 1.64 14.27 1.20
N GLY A 70 2.27 13.80 0.12
CA GLY A 70 3.46 12.97 0.16
C GLY A 70 3.19 11.47 0.16
N ASP A 71 1.96 11.03 -0.06
CA ASP A 71 1.59 9.61 -0.16
C ASP A 71 1.82 9.10 -1.58
N TYR A 72 2.26 7.85 -1.73
CA TYR A 72 2.47 7.27 -3.05
C TYR A 72 1.16 6.68 -3.58
N CYS A 73 0.81 7.02 -4.82
CA CYS A 73 -0.15 6.24 -5.60
C CYS A 73 0.56 4.99 -6.13
N TRP A 74 -0.15 3.87 -6.09
CA TRP A 74 0.44 2.58 -6.39
C TRP A 74 -0.56 1.63 -7.05
N THR A 75 -0.04 0.63 -7.74
CA THR A 75 -0.81 -0.53 -8.20
C THR A 75 -0.08 -1.83 -7.82
N LEU A 76 -0.84 -2.90 -7.58
CA LEU A 76 -0.27 -4.22 -7.36
C LEU A 76 0.34 -4.70 -8.67
N TYR A 77 1.66 -4.95 -8.66
CA TYR A 77 2.43 -5.38 -9.82
C TYR A 77 2.74 -6.87 -9.78
N GLY A 78 2.92 -7.44 -8.59
CA GLY A 78 3.19 -8.86 -8.39
C GLY A 78 3.09 -9.29 -6.93
N ILE A 79 3.19 -10.60 -6.67
CA ILE A 79 3.25 -11.16 -5.33
C ILE A 79 4.42 -12.14 -5.29
N HIS A 80 5.34 -11.90 -4.37
CA HIS A 80 6.48 -12.77 -4.08
C HIS A 80 6.15 -13.67 -2.88
N PRO A 81 6.49 -14.96 -2.94
CA PRO A 81 6.31 -15.89 -1.84
C PRO A 81 7.22 -15.60 -0.64
#